data_AF-A0A2T7BLM0-F1
#
_entry.id   AF-A0A2T7BLM0-F1
#
_cell.length_a   1.000
_cell.length_b   1.000
_cell.length_c   1.000
_cell.angle_alpha   90.00
_cell.angle_beta   90.00
_cell.angle_gamma   90.00
#
_symmetry.space_group_name_H-M   'P 1'
#
loop_
_entity.id
_entity.type
_entity.pdbx_description
1 polymer ?
#
loop_
_entity_poly.entity_id
_entity_poly.type
_entity_poly.pdbx_seq_one_letter_code
_entity_poly.pdbx_strand_id
1 'polypeptide(L)'
;MKTLFQYGLAYLEMGFAPVTVGSKKRPAEDWKNYQTRAPTPAELYQLCQLPWATGLALVCGPGSGGLEVIDMDLKYDLSGRLREDFEAAIRKADPALLDSLVINSTRSGGRHYLYRCQTIGRNTPLAQRPATQQELAIKPKALARVLIETRGVKGVVLVPPSPGYQTIAGDFTVVPEITAAQRELLFSIARSFNQVKEKKQKPYKPRTIETTPVEGISSMDDFDKRGDPVALLVKHGWKVVGEPGEITQLLRPGDTDKDTSGNYNATLRWFSTFSNSAAPFEAETGYKPSAVFAELECGGDYTKAARELGRLGYGDPRRRKPPKKVIAWQRPGHRM
;
A
#
# COMPACT_ATOMS: atom_id res chain seq x y z
N MET A 1 33.62 -17.71 4.18
CA MET A 1 34.16 -16.34 4.32
C MET A 1 34.77 -15.78 3.03
N LYS A 2 35.62 -16.52 2.29
CA LYS A 2 36.16 -16.04 0.99
C LYS A 2 35.11 -15.65 -0.07
N THR A 3 33.85 -16.09 0.06
CA THR A 3 32.78 -15.84 -0.91
C THR A 3 32.01 -14.53 -0.70
N LEU A 4 31.61 -14.17 0.53
CA LEU A 4 30.81 -12.95 0.77
C LEU A 4 31.56 -11.68 0.37
N PHE A 5 32.86 -11.62 0.63
CA PHE A 5 33.67 -10.49 0.22
C PHE A 5 33.75 -10.33 -1.30
N GLN A 6 33.90 -11.44 -2.06
CA GLN A 6 33.92 -11.40 -3.53
C GLN A 6 32.59 -10.91 -4.10
N TYR A 7 31.46 -11.43 -3.62
CA TYR A 7 30.15 -10.92 -4.03
C TYR A 7 29.93 -9.47 -3.63
N GLY A 8 30.38 -9.09 -2.42
CA GLY A 8 30.32 -7.71 -1.97
C GLY A 8 31.14 -6.78 -2.88
N LEU A 9 32.34 -7.19 -3.26
CA LEU A 9 33.20 -6.41 -4.15
C LEU A 9 32.55 -6.23 -5.53
N ALA A 10 31.93 -7.27 -6.07
CA ALA A 10 31.16 -7.18 -7.31
C ALA A 10 30.02 -6.14 -7.21
N TYR A 11 29.24 -6.14 -6.11
CA TYR A 11 28.22 -5.10 -5.92
C TYR A 11 28.81 -3.70 -5.76
N LEU A 12 29.98 -3.58 -5.13
CA LEU A 12 30.67 -2.31 -4.99
C LEU A 12 31.10 -1.77 -6.36
N GLU A 13 31.64 -2.62 -7.23
CA GLU A 13 32.00 -2.30 -8.61
C GLU A 13 30.80 -1.89 -9.46
N MET A 14 29.61 -2.46 -9.18
CA MET A 14 28.34 -2.08 -9.80
C MET A 14 27.73 -0.78 -9.21
N GLY A 15 28.45 -0.08 -8.32
CA GLY A 15 28.01 1.20 -7.75
C GLY A 15 26.95 1.07 -6.66
N PHE A 16 26.93 -0.04 -5.93
CA PHE A 16 26.11 -0.21 -4.73
C PHE A 16 26.92 -0.02 -3.44
N ALA A 17 26.20 0.17 -2.33
CA ALA A 17 26.71 0.14 -0.97
C ALA A 17 26.37 -1.21 -0.30
N PRO A 18 27.19 -2.26 -0.52
CA PRO A 18 26.97 -3.57 0.10
C PRO A 18 27.31 -3.54 1.59
N VAL A 19 26.51 -4.24 2.40
CA VAL A 19 26.75 -4.47 3.82
C VAL A 19 26.48 -5.92 4.19
N THR A 20 27.12 -6.42 5.23
CA THR A 20 26.84 -7.76 5.73
C THR A 20 25.61 -7.79 6.63
N VAL A 21 24.89 -8.91 6.59
CA VAL A 21 23.72 -9.19 7.44
C VAL A 21 23.89 -10.51 8.19
N GLY A 22 23.38 -10.56 9.41
CA GLY A 22 23.29 -11.80 10.20
C GLY A 22 22.03 -12.62 9.90
N SER A 23 21.91 -13.77 10.55
CA SER A 23 20.77 -14.71 10.38
C SER A 23 19.40 -14.11 10.70
N LYS A 24 19.36 -13.09 11.56
CA LYS A 24 18.17 -12.29 11.90
C LYS A 24 17.88 -11.16 10.90
N LYS A 25 18.56 -11.14 9.75
CA LYS A 25 18.44 -10.12 8.69
C LYS A 25 18.74 -8.69 9.16
N ARG A 26 19.59 -8.56 10.17
CA ARG A 26 20.06 -7.25 10.67
C ARG A 26 21.40 -6.92 10.01
N PRO A 27 21.55 -5.74 9.39
CA PRO A 27 22.83 -5.30 8.88
C PRO A 27 23.81 -4.95 10.00
N ALA A 28 25.11 -4.95 9.70
CA ALA A 28 26.15 -4.46 10.59
C ALA A 28 25.87 -3.03 11.05
N GLU A 29 26.15 -2.70 12.32
CA GLU A 29 25.72 -1.43 12.93
C GLU A 29 26.17 -0.18 12.15
N ASP A 30 27.36 -0.24 11.54
CA ASP A 30 27.95 0.81 10.73
C ASP A 30 27.24 1.06 9.39
N TRP A 31 26.25 0.24 9.02
CA TRP A 31 25.53 0.38 7.74
C TRP A 31 24.96 1.77 7.52
N LYS A 32 24.64 2.49 8.60
CA LYS A 32 24.11 3.85 8.55
C LYS A 32 25.07 4.83 7.87
N ASN A 33 26.38 4.60 7.98
CA ASN A 33 27.42 5.40 7.34
C ASN A 33 27.37 5.27 5.82
N TYR A 34 26.85 4.14 5.31
CA TYR A 34 26.80 3.85 3.88
C TYR A 34 25.50 4.28 3.19
N GLN A 35 24.66 5.08 3.87
CA GLN A 35 23.48 5.68 3.26
C GLN A 35 23.83 6.78 2.27
N THR A 36 24.95 7.47 2.48
CA THR A 36 25.39 8.61 1.67
C THR A 36 26.64 8.32 0.82
N ARG A 37 27.33 7.21 1.06
CA ARG A 37 28.48 6.73 0.27
C ARG A 37 28.56 5.20 0.31
N ALA A 38 29.27 4.58 -0.62
CA ALA A 38 29.60 3.15 -0.53
C ALA A 38 30.74 2.88 0.49
N PRO A 39 30.85 1.67 1.06
CA PRO A 39 32.03 1.28 1.82
C PRO A 39 33.25 1.17 0.90
N THR A 40 34.44 1.45 1.44
CA THR A 40 35.70 1.10 0.75
C THR A 40 35.88 -0.42 0.72
N PRO A 41 36.70 -0.97 -0.19
CA PRO A 41 37.02 -2.41 -0.18
C PRO A 41 37.58 -2.89 1.17
N ALA A 42 38.36 -2.05 1.86
CA ALA A 42 38.88 -2.38 3.19
C ALA A 42 37.77 -2.42 4.26
N GLU A 43 36.88 -1.43 4.28
CA GLU A 43 35.71 -1.43 5.18
C GLU A 43 34.82 -2.64 4.92
N LEU A 44 34.51 -2.92 3.65
CA LEU A 44 33.73 -4.08 3.24
C LEU A 44 34.39 -5.40 3.67
N TYR A 45 35.72 -5.50 3.53
CA TYR A 45 36.46 -6.67 4.01
C TYR A 45 36.24 -6.89 5.51
N GLN A 46 36.35 -5.83 6.33
CA GLN A 46 36.09 -5.91 7.78
C GLN A 46 34.64 -6.33 8.08
N LEU A 47 33.66 -5.77 7.37
CA LEU A 47 32.26 -6.18 7.50
C LEU A 47 32.07 -7.68 7.21
N CYS A 48 32.82 -8.23 6.24
CA CYS A 48 32.79 -9.65 5.88
C CYS A 48 33.55 -10.56 6.85
N GLN A 49 34.41 -10.02 7.72
CA GLN A 49 35.08 -10.79 8.79
C GLN A 49 34.24 -10.90 10.07
N LEU A 50 33.10 -10.19 10.15
CA LEU A 50 32.23 -10.28 11.33
C LEU A 50 31.74 -11.73 11.52
N PRO A 51 31.88 -12.33 12.72
CA PRO A 51 31.68 -13.77 12.92
C PRO A 51 30.23 -14.22 12.69
N TRP A 52 29.28 -13.29 12.75
CA TRP A 52 27.86 -13.54 12.54
C TRP A 52 27.40 -13.22 11.10
N ALA A 53 28.28 -12.73 10.22
CA ALA A 53 27.94 -12.37 8.84
C ALA A 53 27.57 -13.61 8.02
N THR A 54 26.29 -13.70 7.63
CA THR A 54 25.74 -14.85 6.88
C THR A 54 25.22 -14.48 5.50
N GLY A 55 25.20 -13.19 5.15
CA GLY A 55 24.69 -12.72 3.86
C GLY A 55 25.06 -11.27 3.57
N LEU A 56 24.60 -10.79 2.42
CA LEU A 56 24.74 -9.41 1.95
C LEU A 56 23.38 -8.72 1.80
N ALA A 57 23.41 -7.41 2.00
CA ALA A 57 22.33 -6.51 1.68
C ALA A 57 22.89 -5.25 1.02
N LEU A 58 22.04 -4.52 0.30
CA LEU A 58 22.35 -3.22 -0.28
C LEU A 58 21.66 -2.14 0.52
N VAL A 59 22.40 -1.10 0.90
CA VAL A 59 21.83 0.11 1.49
C VAL A 59 21.19 0.93 0.37
N CYS A 60 19.90 1.23 0.47
CA CYS A 60 19.19 2.01 -0.55
C CYS A 60 19.46 3.52 -0.39
N GLY A 61 19.33 4.27 -1.48
CA GLY A 61 19.56 5.71 -1.54
C GLY A 61 20.89 6.12 -2.18
N PRO A 62 21.39 7.35 -1.88
CA PRO A 62 22.53 7.94 -2.57
C PRO A 62 23.82 7.12 -2.52
N GLY A 63 24.11 6.45 -1.40
CA GLY A 63 25.31 5.59 -1.28
C GLY A 63 25.35 4.42 -2.26
N SER A 64 24.19 4.03 -2.78
CA SER A 64 24.05 3.03 -3.85
C SER A 64 23.63 3.67 -5.16
N GLY A 65 24.14 4.85 -5.51
CA GLY A 65 23.87 5.53 -6.80
C GLY A 65 22.37 5.76 -7.06
N GLY A 66 21.61 6.00 -6.00
CA GLY A 66 20.19 6.31 -6.10
C GLY A 66 19.24 5.12 -6.19
N LEU A 67 19.67 3.94 -5.72
CA LEU A 67 18.83 2.74 -5.63
C LEU A 67 17.58 2.97 -4.76
N GLU A 68 16.41 2.67 -5.30
CA GLU A 68 15.15 2.54 -4.56
C GLU A 68 14.46 1.24 -4.98
N VAL A 69 13.72 0.64 -4.05
CA VAL A 69 13.12 -0.68 -4.26
C VAL A 69 11.66 -0.68 -3.85
N ILE A 70 10.80 -1.27 -4.68
CA ILE A 70 9.47 -1.71 -4.23
C ILE A 70 9.63 -3.09 -3.60
N ASP A 71 9.39 -3.20 -2.30
CA ASP A 71 9.41 -4.46 -1.54
C ASP A 71 7.96 -4.94 -1.34
N MET A 72 7.65 -6.07 -1.97
CA MET A 72 6.34 -6.71 -1.94
C MET A 72 6.38 -7.99 -1.09
N ASP A 73 5.61 -8.01 -0.01
CA ASP A 73 5.60 -9.08 0.98
C ASP A 73 4.41 -10.03 0.78
N LEU A 74 4.55 -10.95 -0.18
CA LEU A 74 3.48 -11.86 -0.60
C LEU A 74 2.98 -12.82 0.50
N LYS A 75 3.73 -13.03 1.60
CA LYS A 75 3.22 -13.85 2.71
C LYS A 75 2.03 -13.21 3.44
N TYR A 76 1.79 -11.91 3.23
CA TYR A 76 0.68 -11.18 3.82
C TYR A 76 -0.49 -10.96 2.86
N ASP A 77 -0.30 -11.29 1.57
CA ASP A 77 -1.37 -11.28 0.58
C ASP A 77 -2.32 -12.46 0.83
N LEU A 78 -3.60 -12.15 1.03
CA LEU A 78 -4.66 -13.15 1.23
C LEU A 78 -5.34 -13.53 -0.09
N SER A 79 -5.16 -12.72 -1.14
CA SER A 79 -5.77 -12.96 -2.46
C SER A 79 -5.00 -14.02 -3.26
N GLY A 80 -3.69 -14.14 -3.04
CA GLY A 80 -2.80 -14.95 -3.87
C GLY A 80 -2.63 -14.40 -5.29
N ARG A 81 -2.96 -13.11 -5.49
CA ARG A 81 -3.04 -12.44 -6.79
C ARG A 81 -2.29 -11.12 -6.82
N LEU A 82 -1.79 -10.63 -5.67
CA LEU A 82 -1.19 -9.29 -5.56
C LEU A 82 -0.06 -9.08 -6.57
N ARG A 83 0.81 -10.07 -6.75
CA ARG A 83 1.95 -9.97 -7.68
C ARG A 83 1.46 -9.87 -9.11
N GLU A 84 0.62 -10.83 -9.51
CA GLU A 84 0.11 -10.96 -10.87
C GLU A 84 -0.66 -9.70 -11.28
N ASP A 85 -1.50 -9.19 -10.38
CA ASP A 85 -2.31 -8.00 -10.64
C ASP A 85 -1.46 -6.72 -10.64
N PHE A 86 -0.44 -6.62 -9.77
CA PHE A 86 0.51 -5.50 -9.78
C PHE A 86 1.35 -5.46 -11.06
N GLU A 87 1.94 -6.59 -11.45
CA GLU A 87 2.74 -6.71 -12.67
C GLU A 87 1.89 -6.46 -13.93
N ALA A 88 0.65 -6.95 -13.97
CA ALA A 88 -0.28 -6.69 -15.05
C ALA A 88 -0.66 -5.21 -15.16
N ALA A 89 -0.89 -4.53 -14.02
CA ALA A 89 -1.18 -3.10 -14.00
C ALA A 89 0.01 -2.27 -14.51
N ILE A 90 1.25 -2.63 -14.16
CA ILE A 90 2.44 -1.97 -14.70
C ILE A 90 2.53 -2.21 -16.21
N ARG A 91 2.51 -3.47 -16.67
CA ARG A 91 2.62 -3.80 -18.10
C ARG A 91 1.59 -3.10 -18.96
N LYS A 92 0.38 -2.91 -18.43
CA LYS A 92 -0.69 -2.23 -19.17
C LYS A 92 -0.49 -0.71 -19.23
N ALA A 93 0.11 -0.11 -18.20
CA ALA A 93 0.36 1.33 -18.14
C ALA A 93 1.66 1.74 -18.85
N ASP A 94 2.73 0.97 -18.68
CA ASP A 94 4.01 1.11 -19.34
C ASP A 94 4.64 -0.29 -19.54
N PRO A 95 4.44 -0.90 -20.72
CA PRO A 95 4.95 -2.25 -21.01
C PRO A 95 6.46 -2.37 -20.85
N ALA A 96 7.21 -1.32 -21.24
CA ALA A 96 8.66 -1.34 -21.21
C ALA A 96 9.21 -1.17 -19.80
N LEU A 97 8.46 -0.51 -18.90
CA LEU A 97 8.91 -0.26 -17.54
C LEU A 97 9.14 -1.57 -16.78
N LEU A 98 8.17 -2.48 -16.72
CA LEU A 98 8.32 -3.71 -15.93
C LEU A 98 9.52 -4.55 -16.41
N ASP A 99 9.66 -4.69 -17.72
CA ASP A 99 10.70 -5.52 -18.34
C ASP A 99 12.11 -4.91 -18.16
N SER A 100 12.20 -3.60 -17.87
CA SER A 100 13.47 -2.94 -17.56
C SER A 100 13.96 -3.18 -16.12
N LEU A 101 13.07 -3.50 -15.18
CA LEU A 101 13.40 -3.58 -13.76
C LEU A 101 14.25 -4.82 -13.43
N VAL A 102 15.11 -4.69 -12.42
CA VAL A 102 15.77 -5.86 -11.81
C VAL A 102 14.86 -6.40 -10.72
N ILE A 103 14.55 -7.70 -10.78
CA ILE A 103 13.60 -8.32 -9.86
C ILE A 103 14.28 -9.44 -9.09
N ASN A 104 14.23 -9.34 -7.76
CA ASN A 104 14.63 -10.42 -6.87
C ASN A 104 13.43 -11.10 -6.24
N SER A 105 13.48 -12.43 -6.10
CA SER A 105 12.63 -13.15 -5.17
C SER A 105 13.18 -13.06 -3.74
N THR A 106 12.29 -13.06 -2.74
CA THR A 106 12.66 -13.02 -1.32
C THR A 106 12.43 -14.37 -0.64
N ARG A 107 13.01 -14.54 0.56
CA ARG A 107 12.94 -15.81 1.32
C ARG A 107 11.52 -16.30 1.59
N SER A 108 10.53 -15.40 1.61
CA SER A 108 9.12 -15.72 1.87
C SER A 108 8.26 -15.70 0.60
N GLY A 109 8.89 -15.77 -0.57
CA GLY A 109 8.20 -15.77 -1.86
C GLY A 109 7.86 -14.39 -2.41
N GLY A 110 8.14 -13.30 -1.67
CA GLY A 110 7.92 -11.92 -2.09
C GLY A 110 8.81 -11.45 -3.24
N ARG A 111 8.72 -10.17 -3.58
CA ARG A 111 9.49 -9.56 -4.68
C ARG A 111 10.13 -8.25 -4.26
N HIS A 112 11.37 -8.04 -4.70
CA HIS A 112 11.99 -6.72 -4.75
C HIS A 112 12.03 -6.28 -6.21
N TYR A 113 11.48 -5.12 -6.54
CA TYR A 113 11.61 -4.49 -7.85
C TYR A 113 12.58 -3.30 -7.72
N LEU A 114 13.78 -3.45 -8.26
CA LEU A 114 14.88 -2.51 -8.09
C LEU A 114 14.98 -1.58 -9.30
N TYR A 115 15.17 -0.29 -9.01
CA TYR A 115 15.46 0.76 -9.99
C TYR A 115 16.32 1.85 -9.34
N ARG A 116 16.88 2.73 -10.16
CA ARG A 116 17.50 3.99 -9.75
C ARG A 116 16.57 5.14 -10.11
N CYS A 117 16.58 6.20 -9.32
CA CYS A 117 15.89 7.45 -9.65
C CYS A 117 16.64 8.64 -9.04
N GLN A 118 16.61 9.79 -9.72
CA GLN A 118 17.15 11.04 -9.16
C GLN A 118 16.31 11.54 -7.97
N THR A 119 15.02 11.20 -7.94
CA THR A 119 14.12 11.50 -6.82
C THR A 119 13.91 10.23 -5.98
N ILE A 120 14.34 10.26 -4.72
CA ILE A 120 14.29 9.08 -3.83
C ILE A 120 13.59 9.44 -2.53
N GLY A 121 12.68 8.57 -2.09
CA GLY A 121 11.93 8.72 -0.85
C GLY A 121 12.63 8.10 0.35
N ARG A 122 11.89 8.07 1.46
CA ARG A 122 12.22 7.20 2.60
C ARG A 122 11.51 5.86 2.44
N ASN A 123 11.68 4.98 3.42
CA ASN A 123 10.82 3.80 3.52
C ASN A 123 9.40 4.22 3.88
N THR A 124 8.44 3.87 3.04
CA THR A 124 7.03 4.25 3.16
C THR A 124 6.16 3.05 2.79
N PRO A 125 5.26 2.60 3.67
CA PRO A 125 4.21 1.66 3.29
C PRO A 125 3.35 2.27 2.17
N LEU A 126 3.20 1.57 1.05
CA LEU A 126 2.32 1.99 -0.06
C LEU A 126 1.00 1.24 -0.02
N ALA A 127 1.03 -0.04 0.36
CA ALA A 127 -0.15 -0.86 0.51
C ALA A 127 -0.14 -1.65 1.81
N GLN A 128 -1.28 -1.66 2.50
CA GLN A 128 -1.51 -2.43 3.71
C GLN A 128 -2.87 -3.08 3.69
N ARG A 129 -3.04 -4.20 4.41
CA ARG A 129 -4.36 -4.78 4.68
C ARG A 129 -4.63 -4.93 6.18
N PRO A 130 -5.89 -4.90 6.63
CA PRO A 130 -6.24 -5.15 8.03
C PRO A 130 -5.74 -6.53 8.48
N ALA A 131 -5.24 -6.63 9.71
CA ALA A 131 -4.84 -7.91 10.31
C ALA A 131 -6.03 -8.87 10.43
N THR A 132 -5.80 -10.18 10.22
CA THR A 132 -6.85 -11.19 10.42
C THR A 132 -7.09 -11.42 11.90
N GLN A 133 -8.21 -12.06 12.26
CA GLN A 133 -8.48 -12.43 13.65
C GLN A 133 -7.38 -13.35 14.21
N GLN A 134 -6.87 -14.29 13.43
CA GLN A 134 -5.78 -15.19 13.84
C GLN A 134 -4.49 -14.41 14.11
N GLU A 135 -4.16 -13.43 13.27
CA GLU A 135 -2.97 -12.59 13.46
C GLU A 135 -3.09 -11.64 14.65
N LEU A 136 -4.29 -11.11 14.90
CA LEU A 136 -4.59 -10.28 16.06
C LEU A 136 -4.55 -11.11 17.35
N ALA A 137 -4.92 -12.39 17.32
CA ALA A 137 -4.77 -13.27 18.47
C ALA A 137 -3.28 -13.44 18.87
N ILE A 138 -2.36 -13.43 17.90
CA ILE A 138 -0.91 -13.52 18.14
C ILE A 138 -0.31 -12.15 18.48
N LYS A 139 -0.72 -11.09 17.77
CA LYS A 139 -0.21 -9.72 17.94
C LYS A 139 -1.37 -8.71 17.94
N PRO A 140 -2.06 -8.50 19.07
CA PRO A 140 -3.27 -7.69 19.14
C PRO A 140 -3.11 -6.22 18.71
N LYS A 141 -1.89 -5.68 18.82
CA LYS A 141 -1.57 -4.29 18.44
C LYS A 141 -1.16 -4.13 16.97
N ALA A 142 -0.87 -5.22 16.25
CA ALA A 142 -0.48 -5.17 14.85
C ALA A 142 -1.73 -5.18 13.97
N LEU A 143 -2.44 -4.05 13.92
CA LEU A 143 -3.76 -3.91 13.29
C LEU A 143 -3.74 -4.04 11.76
N ALA A 144 -2.56 -3.96 11.13
CA ALA A 144 -2.40 -4.06 9.70
C ALA A 144 -1.12 -4.83 9.34
N ARG A 145 -1.11 -5.40 8.13
CA ARG A 145 0.06 -5.96 7.47
C ARG A 145 0.42 -5.12 6.26
N VAL A 146 1.71 -4.83 6.11
CA VAL A 146 2.24 -4.16 4.92
C VAL A 146 2.33 -5.19 3.80
N LEU A 147 1.77 -4.85 2.65
CA LEU A 147 1.78 -5.65 1.43
C LEU A 147 2.88 -5.17 0.48
N ILE A 148 2.99 -3.84 0.32
CA ILE A 148 3.96 -3.18 -0.54
C ILE A 148 4.54 -1.99 0.21
N GLU A 149 5.87 -1.87 0.27
CA GLU A 149 6.58 -0.71 0.81
C GLU A 149 7.70 -0.25 -0.12
N THR A 150 8.08 1.02 -0.02
CA THR A 150 9.32 1.51 -0.61
C THR A 150 10.49 1.22 0.32
N ARG A 151 11.65 0.98 -0.27
CA ARG A 151 12.96 0.96 0.40
C ARG A 151 13.83 2.00 -0.28
N GLY A 152 13.87 3.19 0.30
CA GLY A 152 14.62 4.34 -0.20
C GLY A 152 15.74 4.72 0.78
N VAL A 153 15.92 6.00 1.06
CA VAL A 153 16.85 6.46 2.11
C VAL A 153 16.49 5.83 3.46
N LYS A 154 17.49 5.30 4.18
CA LYS A 154 17.36 4.45 5.38
C LYS A 154 16.79 3.05 5.11
N GLY A 155 16.64 2.67 3.84
CA GLY A 155 16.27 1.35 3.39
C GLY A 155 17.47 0.43 3.26
N VAL A 156 17.25 -0.85 3.55
CA VAL A 156 18.20 -1.92 3.26
C VAL A 156 17.40 -3.09 2.68
N VAL A 157 17.92 -3.71 1.62
CA VAL A 157 17.34 -4.88 0.98
C VAL A 157 18.37 -6.00 0.89
N LEU A 158 17.99 -7.21 1.28
CA LEU A 158 18.85 -8.38 1.10
C LEU A 158 18.89 -8.78 -0.37
N VAL A 159 20.06 -9.25 -0.81
CA VAL A 159 20.34 -9.62 -2.21
C VAL A 159 21.14 -10.92 -2.27
N PRO A 160 21.19 -11.62 -3.42
CA PRO A 160 22.08 -12.77 -3.59
C PRO A 160 23.53 -12.43 -3.20
N PRO A 161 24.29 -13.34 -2.57
CA PRO A 161 23.98 -14.74 -2.28
C PRO A 161 23.30 -14.93 -0.91
N SER A 162 22.67 -13.91 -0.31
CA SER A 162 21.95 -14.10 0.96
C SER A 162 20.93 -15.24 0.86
N PRO A 163 20.89 -16.16 1.84
CA PRO A 163 20.01 -17.33 1.76
C PRO A 163 18.54 -16.97 1.52
N GLY A 164 17.97 -17.55 0.47
CA GLY A 164 16.58 -17.34 0.06
C GLY A 164 16.33 -16.08 -0.77
N TYR A 165 17.36 -15.43 -1.29
CA TYR A 165 17.24 -14.32 -2.23
C TYR A 165 17.87 -14.71 -3.57
N GLN A 166 17.15 -14.50 -4.67
CA GLN A 166 17.60 -14.84 -6.02
C GLN A 166 17.15 -13.76 -7.00
N THR A 167 18.02 -13.38 -7.94
CA THR A 167 17.62 -12.57 -9.10
C THR A 167 16.83 -13.45 -10.06
N ILE A 168 15.63 -13.01 -10.41
CA ILE A 168 14.71 -13.75 -11.29
C ILE A 168 14.43 -13.01 -12.60
N ALA A 169 14.75 -11.72 -12.69
CA ALA A 169 14.72 -10.93 -13.91
C ALA A 169 15.69 -9.75 -13.81
N GLY A 170 16.18 -9.27 -14.96
CA GLY A 170 17.13 -8.16 -15.07
C GLY A 170 18.55 -8.50 -14.62
N ASP A 171 19.42 -7.50 -14.64
CA ASP A 171 20.84 -7.61 -14.29
C ASP A 171 21.28 -6.45 -13.40
N PHE A 172 21.94 -6.78 -12.28
CA PHE A 172 22.47 -5.81 -11.32
C PHE A 172 23.54 -4.88 -11.92
N THR A 173 24.23 -5.30 -12.98
CA THR A 173 25.21 -4.43 -13.66
C THR A 173 24.55 -3.23 -14.36
N VAL A 174 23.25 -3.34 -14.66
CA VAL A 174 22.47 -2.36 -15.43
C VAL A 174 21.10 -2.10 -14.79
N VAL A 175 21.07 -1.86 -13.48
CA VAL A 175 19.81 -1.42 -12.82
C VAL A 175 19.33 -0.11 -13.48
N PRO A 176 18.10 -0.08 -14.03
CA PRO A 176 17.63 1.04 -14.84
C PRO A 176 17.49 2.31 -14.00
N GLU A 177 17.86 3.46 -14.58
CA GLU A 177 17.43 4.76 -14.07
C GLU A 177 16.06 5.09 -14.68
N ILE A 178 15.03 5.17 -13.84
CA ILE A 178 13.67 5.51 -14.26
C ILE A 178 13.36 6.97 -13.98
N THR A 179 12.44 7.52 -14.76
CA THR A 179 11.99 8.91 -14.59
C THR A 179 11.15 9.08 -13.31
N ALA A 180 11.04 10.30 -12.81
CA ALA A 180 10.14 10.61 -11.69
C ALA A 180 8.67 10.27 -12.00
N ALA A 181 8.26 10.37 -13.27
CA ALA A 181 6.91 10.00 -13.71
C ALA A 181 6.69 8.48 -13.65
N GLN A 182 7.64 7.68 -14.13
CA GLN A 182 7.58 6.21 -14.02
C GLN A 182 7.62 5.74 -12.56
N ARG A 183 8.42 6.41 -11.73
CA ARG A 183 8.43 6.17 -10.28
C ARG A 183 7.06 6.43 -9.66
N GLU A 184 6.44 7.56 -9.97
CA GLU A 184 5.09 7.87 -9.45
C GLU A 184 4.04 6.90 -10.00
N LEU A 185 4.18 6.43 -11.24
CA LEU A 185 3.33 5.38 -11.78
C LEU A 185 3.42 4.09 -10.95
N LEU A 186 4.63 3.60 -10.65
CA LEU A 186 4.84 2.43 -9.79
C LEU A 186 4.18 2.62 -8.42
N PHE A 187 4.32 3.82 -7.84
CA PHE A 187 3.78 4.13 -6.52
C PHE A 187 2.26 4.22 -6.54
N SER A 188 1.69 4.86 -7.56
CA SER A 188 0.25 4.97 -7.77
C SER A 188 -0.39 3.59 -7.93
N ILE A 189 0.21 2.72 -8.74
CA ILE A 189 -0.22 1.33 -8.89
C ILE A 189 -0.12 0.60 -7.55
N ALA A 190 1.02 0.69 -6.84
CA ALA A 190 1.19 0.05 -5.54
C ALA A 190 0.15 0.52 -4.52
N ARG A 191 -0.09 1.83 -4.39
CA ARG A 191 -1.10 2.41 -3.49
C ARG A 191 -2.52 1.95 -3.81
N SER A 192 -2.81 1.62 -5.07
CA SER A 192 -4.12 1.10 -5.46
C SER A 192 -4.48 -0.27 -4.85
N PHE A 193 -3.49 -0.99 -4.28
CA PHE A 193 -3.67 -2.25 -3.55
C PHE A 193 -3.78 -2.08 -2.03
N ASN A 194 -3.74 -0.85 -1.52
CA ASN A 194 -3.96 -0.60 -0.11
C ASN A 194 -5.40 -1.01 0.29
N GLN A 195 -5.65 -1.33 1.55
CA GLN A 195 -6.94 -1.78 2.08
C GLN A 195 -7.22 -1.15 3.45
N VAL A 196 -6.31 -0.31 3.94
CA VAL A 196 -6.45 0.39 5.21
C VAL A 196 -6.59 1.87 4.92
N LYS A 197 -7.66 2.49 5.42
CA LYS A 197 -7.78 3.95 5.41
C LYS A 197 -6.68 4.52 6.29
N GLU A 198 -5.83 5.38 5.72
CA GLU A 198 -4.92 6.17 6.54
C GLU A 198 -5.74 6.99 7.53
N LYS A 199 -5.57 6.71 8.82
CA LYS A 199 -6.12 7.59 9.84
C LYS A 199 -5.22 8.82 9.87
N LYS A 200 -5.58 9.88 9.13
CA LYS A 200 -5.16 11.22 9.53
C LYS A 200 -5.55 11.37 11.00
N GLN A 201 -4.59 11.59 11.89
CA GLN A 201 -4.87 11.79 13.31
C GLN A 201 -5.75 13.05 13.43
N LYS A 202 -7.07 12.88 13.45
CA LYS A 202 -7.98 13.92 13.92
C LYS A 202 -7.87 13.95 15.45
N PRO A 203 -7.77 15.13 16.08
CA PRO A 203 -7.87 15.22 17.53
C PRO A 203 -9.19 14.57 17.99
N TYR A 204 -9.06 13.63 18.93
CA TYR A 204 -10.13 12.80 19.44
C TYR A 204 -11.25 13.64 20.08
N LYS A 205 -12.48 13.54 19.55
CA LYS A 205 -13.70 13.86 20.29
C LYS A 205 -14.55 12.58 20.35
N PRO A 206 -14.79 11.99 21.53
CA PRO A 206 -15.68 10.85 21.63
C PRO A 206 -17.11 11.30 21.35
N ARG A 207 -17.77 10.66 20.38
CA ARG A 207 -19.21 10.74 20.22
C ARG A 207 -19.76 9.33 20.32
N THR A 208 -20.34 9.02 21.47
CA THR A 208 -21.07 7.77 21.72
C THR A 208 -22.35 7.82 20.89
N ILE A 209 -22.50 6.92 19.91
CA ILE A 209 -23.78 6.66 19.26
C ILE A 209 -24.16 5.22 19.59
N GLU A 210 -25.18 5.07 20.41
CA GLU A 210 -25.84 3.78 20.63
C GLU A 210 -26.56 3.37 19.33
N THR A 211 -26.03 2.38 18.62
CA THR A 211 -26.73 1.78 17.48
C THR A 211 -27.46 0.53 17.94
N THR A 212 -28.79 0.56 17.84
CA THR A 212 -29.63 -0.64 17.92
C THR A 212 -29.30 -1.59 16.75
N PRO A 213 -29.33 -2.92 16.93
CA PRO A 213 -29.10 -3.86 15.83
C PRO A 213 -30.22 -3.73 14.81
N VAL A 214 -29.91 -3.20 13.63
CA VAL A 214 -30.82 -3.19 12.48
C VAL A 214 -30.50 -4.43 11.65
N GLU A 215 -31.52 -5.25 11.42
CA GLU A 215 -31.45 -6.44 10.59
C GLU A 215 -31.62 -5.99 9.12
N GLY A 216 -30.61 -6.24 8.27
CA GLY A 216 -30.58 -5.81 6.86
C GLY A 216 -29.28 -5.10 6.46
N ILE A 217 -29.09 -4.88 5.16
CA ILE A 217 -27.95 -4.11 4.61
C ILE A 217 -28.23 -2.61 4.67
N SER A 218 -27.25 -1.82 5.12
CA SER A 218 -27.37 -0.36 5.15
C SER A 218 -27.34 0.22 3.72
N SER A 219 -27.91 1.41 3.53
CA SER A 219 -27.89 2.10 2.23
C SER A 219 -26.48 2.42 1.74
N MET A 220 -25.54 2.71 2.65
CA MET A 220 -24.14 2.93 2.31
C MET A 220 -23.44 1.62 1.94
N ASP A 221 -23.67 0.53 2.68
CA ASP A 221 -23.07 -0.77 2.37
C ASP A 221 -23.61 -1.37 1.07
N ASP A 222 -24.91 -1.16 0.77
CA ASP A 222 -25.50 -1.58 -0.50
C ASP A 222 -24.91 -0.78 -1.67
N PHE A 223 -24.79 0.54 -1.52
CA PHE A 223 -24.11 1.37 -2.53
C PHE A 223 -22.64 0.98 -2.70
N ASP A 224 -21.93 0.65 -1.63
CA ASP A 224 -20.56 0.15 -1.70
C ASP A 224 -20.47 -1.16 -2.51
N LYS A 225 -21.52 -1.98 -2.57
CA LYS A 225 -21.54 -3.24 -3.33
C LYS A 225 -21.95 -3.07 -4.79
N ARG A 226 -22.97 -2.25 -5.09
CA ARG A 226 -23.56 -2.18 -6.44
C ARG A 226 -23.69 -0.78 -7.03
N GLY A 227 -23.28 0.26 -6.31
CA GLY A 227 -23.25 1.64 -6.83
C GLY A 227 -22.20 1.82 -7.91
N ASP A 228 -22.35 2.87 -8.72
CA ASP A 228 -21.41 3.24 -9.77
C ASP A 228 -20.68 4.55 -9.40
N PRO A 229 -19.52 4.47 -8.73
CA PRO A 229 -18.76 5.65 -8.37
C PRO A 229 -18.06 6.30 -9.57
N VAL A 230 -17.81 5.57 -10.66
CA VAL A 230 -17.14 6.13 -11.84
C VAL A 230 -18.09 7.06 -12.57
N ALA A 231 -19.33 6.64 -12.82
CA ALA A 231 -20.36 7.51 -13.38
C ALA A 231 -20.59 8.75 -12.51
N LEU A 232 -20.53 8.60 -11.19
CA LEU A 232 -20.63 9.71 -10.25
C LEU A 232 -19.44 10.68 -10.37
N LEU A 233 -18.20 10.18 -10.44
CA LEU A 233 -17.02 11.03 -10.64
C LEU A 233 -17.11 11.79 -11.98
N VAL A 234 -17.54 11.12 -13.05
CA VAL A 234 -17.73 11.74 -14.37
C VAL A 234 -18.79 12.84 -14.34
N LYS A 235 -19.92 12.60 -13.64
CA LYS A 235 -20.94 13.63 -13.39
C LYS A 235 -20.36 14.89 -12.74
N HIS A 236 -19.34 14.73 -11.89
CA HIS A 236 -18.62 15.81 -11.21
C HIS A 236 -17.35 16.27 -11.95
N GLY A 237 -17.27 16.04 -13.26
CA GLY A 237 -16.25 16.61 -14.13
C GLY A 237 -14.93 15.86 -14.20
N TRP A 238 -14.83 14.70 -13.54
CA TRP A 238 -13.70 13.79 -13.79
C TRP A 238 -13.82 13.18 -15.19
N LYS A 239 -12.68 12.86 -15.80
CA LYS A 239 -12.63 12.22 -17.12
C LYS A 239 -12.01 10.85 -16.99
N VAL A 240 -12.63 9.83 -17.55
CA VAL A 240 -11.98 8.54 -17.74
C VAL A 240 -10.94 8.69 -18.84
N VAL A 241 -9.68 8.47 -18.50
CA VAL A 241 -8.53 8.63 -19.41
C VAL A 241 -7.89 7.30 -19.78
N GLY A 242 -8.26 6.23 -19.10
CA GLY A 242 -7.83 4.88 -19.41
C GLY A 242 -8.53 3.85 -18.52
N GLU A 243 -8.61 2.61 -18.97
CA GLU A 243 -9.21 1.51 -18.19
C GLU A 243 -8.28 0.30 -18.13
N PRO A 244 -7.12 0.41 -17.44
CA PRO A 244 -6.21 -0.71 -17.27
C PRO A 244 -6.73 -1.86 -16.40
N GLY A 245 -7.40 -2.83 -17.02
CA GLY A 245 -7.76 -4.10 -16.38
C GLY A 245 -8.94 -3.85 -15.45
N GLU A 246 -8.74 -4.09 -14.16
CA GLU A 246 -9.72 -3.75 -13.12
C GLU A 246 -9.55 -2.30 -12.62
N ILE A 247 -8.64 -1.52 -13.20
CA ILE A 247 -8.42 -0.11 -12.84
C ILE A 247 -9.04 0.80 -13.89
N THR A 248 -9.85 1.77 -13.47
CA THR A 248 -10.28 2.93 -14.27
C THR A 248 -9.42 4.13 -13.87
N GLN A 249 -8.57 4.61 -14.78
CA GLN A 249 -7.79 5.83 -14.60
C GLN A 249 -8.64 7.06 -14.86
N LEU A 250 -8.55 8.02 -13.96
CA LEU A 250 -9.41 9.18 -13.90
C LEU A 250 -8.56 10.46 -13.82
N LEU A 251 -8.85 11.42 -14.67
CA LEU A 251 -8.28 12.76 -14.64
C LEU A 251 -9.23 13.71 -13.91
N ARG A 252 -8.69 14.49 -12.97
CA ARG A 252 -9.49 15.42 -12.15
C ARG A 252 -10.00 16.60 -12.98
N PRO A 253 -11.11 17.23 -12.57
CA PRO A 253 -11.54 18.50 -13.17
C PRO A 253 -10.55 19.65 -12.86
N GLY A 254 -10.51 20.63 -13.77
CA GLY A 254 -9.65 21.81 -13.68
C GLY A 254 -8.33 21.66 -14.44
N ASP A 255 -7.50 22.71 -14.37
CA ASP A 255 -6.24 22.78 -15.10
C ASP A 255 -5.18 21.84 -14.50
N THR A 256 -4.57 21.03 -15.35
CA THR A 256 -3.52 20.08 -14.99
C THR A 256 -2.70 19.71 -16.22
N ASP A 257 -1.40 19.52 -16.03
CA ASP A 257 -0.42 19.06 -17.02
C ASP A 257 -0.22 17.54 -17.00
N LYS A 258 -1.01 16.84 -16.18
CA LYS A 258 -0.92 15.39 -15.96
C LYS A 258 -1.93 14.64 -16.81
N ASP A 259 -1.54 13.46 -17.29
CA ASP A 259 -2.41 12.60 -18.08
C ASP A 259 -3.47 11.86 -17.23
N THR A 260 -3.21 11.70 -15.93
CA THR A 260 -4.14 11.08 -14.96
C THR A 260 -4.00 11.72 -13.58
N SER A 261 -5.00 11.57 -12.71
CA SER A 261 -5.01 12.11 -11.34
C SER A 261 -5.47 11.13 -10.25
N GLY A 262 -6.12 10.03 -10.62
CA GLY A 262 -6.61 9.03 -9.70
C GLY A 262 -7.01 7.73 -10.39
N ASN A 263 -7.33 6.73 -9.59
CA ASN A 263 -7.67 5.38 -10.02
C ASN A 263 -8.91 4.89 -9.27
N TYR A 264 -9.82 4.24 -9.97
CA TYR A 264 -10.85 3.40 -9.37
C TYR A 264 -10.50 1.94 -9.61
N ASN A 265 -10.39 1.12 -8.55
CA ASN A 265 -10.17 -0.32 -8.66
C ASN A 265 -11.52 -1.04 -8.50
N ALA A 266 -11.95 -1.74 -9.56
CA ALA A 266 -13.23 -2.44 -9.64
C ALA A 266 -13.29 -3.68 -8.74
N THR A 267 -12.18 -4.40 -8.55
CA THR A 267 -12.08 -5.55 -7.63
C THR A 267 -12.21 -5.10 -6.17
N LEU A 268 -11.46 -4.07 -5.78
CA LEU A 268 -11.48 -3.53 -4.41
C LEU A 268 -12.65 -2.57 -4.16
N ARG A 269 -13.33 -2.14 -5.22
CA ARG A 269 -14.42 -1.16 -5.22
C ARG A 269 -14.08 0.08 -4.45
N TRP A 270 -13.03 0.77 -4.88
CA TRP A 270 -12.61 2.02 -4.25
C TRP A 270 -11.88 2.94 -5.23
N PHE A 271 -12.06 4.23 -5.02
CA PHE A 271 -11.43 5.31 -5.74
C PHE A 271 -10.31 5.91 -4.90
N SER A 272 -9.15 6.19 -5.49
CA SER A 272 -8.10 6.99 -4.86
C SER A 272 -7.58 8.04 -5.84
N THR A 273 -7.21 9.20 -5.31
CA THR A 273 -6.51 10.24 -6.07
C THR A 273 -5.08 10.34 -5.58
N PHE A 274 -4.14 10.65 -6.47
CA PHE A 274 -2.76 11.02 -6.13
C PHE A 274 -2.51 12.52 -6.35
N SER A 275 -3.51 13.25 -6.85
CA SER A 275 -3.43 14.70 -6.98
C SER A 275 -3.84 15.40 -5.68
N ASN A 276 -2.98 16.32 -5.21
CA ASN A 276 -3.28 17.21 -4.08
C ASN A 276 -4.31 18.31 -4.43
N SER A 277 -4.66 18.46 -5.70
CA SER A 277 -5.62 19.46 -6.20
C SER A 277 -6.96 18.82 -6.60
N ALA A 278 -7.29 17.67 -6.02
CA ALA A 278 -8.48 16.88 -6.32
C ALA A 278 -9.59 17.04 -5.28
N ALA A 279 -9.70 18.22 -4.65
CA ALA A 279 -10.77 18.50 -3.69
C ALA A 279 -12.15 18.11 -4.25
N PRO A 280 -13.03 17.47 -3.46
CA PRO A 280 -12.93 17.25 -2.00
C PRO A 280 -12.06 16.06 -1.56
N PHE A 281 -11.46 15.33 -2.49
CA PHE A 281 -10.67 14.15 -2.18
C PHE A 281 -9.25 14.50 -1.73
N GLU A 282 -8.74 13.72 -0.79
CA GLU A 282 -7.39 13.82 -0.30
C GLU A 282 -6.48 12.83 -1.05
N ALA A 283 -5.29 13.29 -1.44
CA ALA A 283 -4.30 12.42 -2.06
C ALA A 283 -3.96 11.23 -1.15
N GLU A 284 -3.62 10.10 -1.78
CA GLU A 284 -3.21 8.86 -1.12
C GLU A 284 -4.30 8.22 -0.24
N THR A 285 -5.55 8.68 -0.34
CA THR A 285 -6.69 8.15 0.41
C THR A 285 -7.60 7.33 -0.49
N GLY A 286 -7.94 6.11 -0.05
CA GLY A 286 -8.94 5.25 -0.67
C GLY A 286 -10.37 5.53 -0.18
N TYR A 287 -11.27 5.78 -1.12
CA TYR A 287 -12.69 6.09 -0.92
C TYR A 287 -13.55 4.97 -1.50
N LYS A 288 -14.36 4.32 -0.66
CA LYS A 288 -15.42 3.42 -1.12
C LYS A 288 -16.51 4.21 -1.88
N PRO A 289 -17.35 3.57 -2.72
CA PRO A 289 -18.39 4.24 -3.49
C PRO A 289 -19.27 5.18 -2.64
N SER A 290 -19.71 4.75 -1.47
CA SER A 290 -20.54 5.57 -0.58
C SER A 290 -19.80 6.79 -0.03
N ALA A 291 -18.48 6.68 0.16
CA ALA A 291 -17.63 7.81 0.54
C ALA A 291 -17.48 8.79 -0.63
N VAL A 292 -17.27 8.29 -1.86
CA VAL A 292 -17.28 9.14 -3.08
C VAL A 292 -18.61 9.90 -3.19
N PHE A 293 -19.74 9.22 -2.96
CA PHE A 293 -21.06 9.85 -2.90
C PHE A 293 -21.16 10.91 -1.79
N ALA A 294 -20.68 10.61 -0.59
CA ALA A 294 -20.72 11.54 0.52
C ALA A 294 -19.91 12.81 0.24
N GLU A 295 -18.70 12.69 -0.31
CA GLU A 295 -17.86 13.84 -0.62
C GLU A 295 -18.47 14.71 -1.73
N LEU A 296 -18.97 14.10 -2.82
CA LEU A 296 -19.44 14.84 -4.00
C LEU A 296 -20.88 15.39 -3.89
N GLU A 297 -21.82 14.60 -3.37
CA GLU A 297 -23.25 14.97 -3.33
C GLU A 297 -23.67 15.53 -1.97
N CYS A 298 -22.90 15.25 -0.92
CA CYS A 298 -23.26 15.58 0.46
C CYS A 298 -22.25 16.46 1.19
N GLY A 299 -21.20 16.94 0.53
CA GLY A 299 -20.19 17.83 1.14
C GLY A 299 -19.49 17.20 2.34
N GLY A 300 -19.28 15.88 2.32
CA GLY A 300 -18.68 15.11 3.41
C GLY A 300 -19.62 14.75 4.56
N ASP A 301 -20.93 15.02 4.46
CA ASP A 301 -21.92 14.58 5.45
C ASP A 301 -22.40 13.15 5.17
N TYR A 302 -21.80 12.18 5.86
CA TYR A 302 -22.12 10.75 5.74
C TYR A 302 -23.53 10.40 6.26
N THR A 303 -24.12 11.20 7.16
CA THR A 303 -25.50 10.98 7.63
C THR A 303 -26.51 11.42 6.57
N LYS A 304 -26.21 12.53 5.89
CA LYS A 304 -26.97 12.97 4.71
C LYS A 304 -26.83 11.95 3.57
N ALA A 305 -25.61 11.47 3.31
CA ALA A 305 -25.34 10.46 2.28
C ALA A 305 -26.15 9.18 2.50
N ALA A 306 -26.13 8.60 3.71
CA ALA A 306 -26.92 7.40 4.03
C ALA A 306 -28.42 7.60 3.79
N ARG A 307 -28.96 8.79 4.08
CA ARG A 307 -30.38 9.11 3.87
C ARG A 307 -30.73 9.23 2.40
N GLU A 308 -29.88 9.90 1.63
CA GLU A 308 -30.12 10.14 0.20
C GLU A 308 -29.96 8.85 -0.61
N LEU A 309 -28.93 8.04 -0.32
CA LEU A 309 -28.80 6.70 -0.86
C LEU A 309 -30.02 5.83 -0.55
N GLY A 310 -30.56 5.94 0.66
CA GLY A 310 -31.82 5.27 1.02
C GLY A 310 -33.01 5.71 0.15
N ARG A 311 -33.11 6.99 -0.19
CA ARG A 311 -34.14 7.53 -1.10
C ARG A 311 -33.95 7.06 -2.54
N LEU A 312 -32.70 6.90 -2.97
CA LEU A 312 -32.33 6.33 -4.27
C LEU A 312 -32.53 4.80 -4.34
N GLY A 313 -33.08 4.19 -3.29
CA GLY A 313 -33.41 2.77 -3.25
C GLY A 313 -32.24 1.86 -2.90
N TYR A 314 -31.21 2.37 -2.22
CA TYR A 314 -30.13 1.56 -1.65
C TYR A 314 -30.44 1.16 -0.20
N GLY A 315 -30.09 -0.08 0.15
CA GLY A 315 -30.31 -0.65 1.47
C GLY A 315 -31.71 -1.27 1.65
N ASP A 316 -31.87 -2.04 2.72
CA ASP A 316 -33.16 -2.66 3.00
C ASP A 316 -34.18 -1.64 3.53
N PRO A 317 -35.48 -1.76 3.15
CA PRO A 317 -36.54 -0.96 3.75
C PRO A 317 -36.52 -1.19 5.26
N ARG A 318 -36.34 -0.12 6.05
CA ARG A 318 -36.25 -0.21 7.51
C ARG A 318 -37.49 -0.89 8.10
N ARG A 319 -37.43 -2.19 8.36
CA ARG A 319 -38.42 -2.87 9.19
C ARG A 319 -38.12 -2.53 10.64
N ARG A 320 -38.79 -1.48 11.16
CA ARG A 320 -38.78 -1.20 12.60
C ARG A 320 -39.41 -2.39 13.33
N LYS A 321 -38.66 -3.10 14.17
CA LYS A 321 -39.27 -4.05 15.12
C LYS A 321 -40.22 -3.27 16.04
N PRO A 322 -41.42 -3.80 16.34
CA PRO A 322 -42.27 -3.20 17.35
C PRO A 322 -41.53 -3.18 18.70
N PRO A 323 -41.73 -2.15 19.54
CA PRO A 323 -41.07 -2.07 20.84
C PRO A 323 -41.38 -3.33 21.65
N LYS A 324 -40.36 -3.91 22.30
CA LYS A 324 -40.57 -5.03 23.24
C LYS A 324 -41.53 -4.56 24.32
N LYS A 325 -42.67 -5.24 24.49
CA LYS A 325 -43.56 -5.02 25.64
C LYS A 325 -42.75 -5.26 26.91
N VAL A 326 -42.53 -4.20 27.70
CA VAL A 326 -42.02 -4.33 29.06
C VAL A 326 -43.12 -5.01 29.87
N ILE A 327 -42.90 -6.25 30.28
CA ILE A 327 -43.81 -6.93 31.20
C ILE A 327 -43.59 -6.26 32.55
N ALA A 328 -44.57 -5.48 33.01
CA ALA A 328 -44.54 -4.84 34.31
C ALA A 328 -44.48 -5.93 35.39
N TRP A 329 -43.40 -5.92 36.17
CA TRP A 329 -43.22 -6.80 37.33
C TRP A 329 -44.24 -6.41 38.40
N GLN A 330 -45.32 -7.19 38.56
CA GLN A 330 -46.26 -7.01 39.67
C GLN A 330 -45.56 -7.44 40.97
N ARG A 331 -45.44 -6.53 41.93
CA ARG A 331 -44.90 -6.82 43.27
C ARG A 331 -45.80 -7.85 43.97
N PRO A 332 -45.25 -8.88 44.65
CA PRO A 332 -46.05 -9.77 45.47
C PRO A 332 -46.62 -9.00 46.68
N GLY A 333 -47.93 -9.04 46.85
CA GLY A 333 -48.62 -8.43 47.98
C GLY A 333 -48.19 -9.08 49.30
N HIS A 334 -47.85 -8.24 50.29
CA HIS A 334 -47.75 -8.67 51.67
C HIS A 334 -49.15 -9.08 52.15
N ARG A 335 -49.30 -10.34 52.60
CA ARG A 335 -50.43 -10.71 53.46
C ARG A 335 -50.08 -10.33 54.89
N MET A 336 -51.05 -9.69 55.56
CA MET A 336 -51.05 -9.40 56.99
C MET A 336 -51.01 -10.67 57.83
#